data_AF-A0A3D0DSG3-F1
#
_entry.id   AF-A0A3D0DSG3-F1
#
_cell.length_a   1.000
_cell.length_b   1.000
_cell.length_c   1.000
_cell.angle_alpha   90.00
_cell.angle_beta   90.00
_cell.angle_gamma   90.00
#
_symmetry.space_group_name_H-M   'P 1'
#
loop_
_entity.id
_entity.type
_entity.pdbx_description
1 polymer ?
#
loop_
_entity_poly.entity_id
_entity_poly.type
_entity_poly.pdbx_seq_one_letter_code
_entity_poly.pdbx_strand_id
1 'polypeptide(L)'
;MSALNFHAGPRALARIRAHGLRAQDIAVIPAAAGGPKGLIFQSLDQYVFGEWLPKSPRERTLIGSSIGAWRMAAACQRDPVRAFERLGALYAGQRYTS
;
A
#
# COMPACT_ATOMS: atom_id res chain seq x y z
N MET A 1 14.68 -16.63 -8.57
CA MET A 1 13.55 -16.37 -7.64
C MET A 1 12.66 -15.31 -8.26
N SER A 2 11.33 -15.47 -8.21
CA SER A 2 10.39 -14.41 -8.63
C SER A 2 10.38 -13.29 -7.58
N ALA A 3 10.29 -12.02 -8.01
CA ALA A 3 10.15 -10.88 -7.11
C ALA A 3 8.75 -10.81 -6.46
N LEU A 4 7.75 -11.51 -7.03
CA LEU A 4 6.37 -11.55 -6.54
C LEU A 4 5.86 -12.99 -6.44
N ASN A 5 5.20 -13.31 -5.34
CA ASN A 5 4.47 -14.56 -5.13
C ASN A 5 2.98 -14.26 -5.00
N PHE A 6 2.16 -14.92 -5.80
CA PHE A 6 0.71 -14.72 -5.81
C PHE A 6 -0.01 -15.87 -5.11
N HIS A 7 -0.67 -15.56 -4.00
CA HIS A 7 -1.55 -16.48 -3.28
C HIS A 7 -3.00 -16.10 -3.57
N ALA A 8 -3.66 -16.83 -4.46
CA ALA A 8 -5.04 -16.54 -4.86
C ALA A 8 -5.78 -17.81 -5.29
N GLY A 9 -7.12 -17.76 -5.28
CA GLY A 9 -7.94 -18.85 -5.81
C GLY A 9 -7.80 -19.02 -7.33
N PRO A 10 -8.26 -20.16 -7.89
CA PRO A 10 -7.99 -20.55 -9.28
C PRO A 10 -8.49 -19.51 -10.30
N ARG A 11 -9.66 -18.90 -10.06
CA ARG A 11 -10.23 -17.87 -10.94
C ARG A 11 -9.38 -16.59 -11.00
N ALA A 12 -8.81 -16.18 -9.87
CA ALA A 12 -7.96 -15.00 -9.79
C ALA A 12 -6.58 -15.28 -10.40
N LEU A 13 -5.99 -16.45 -10.13
CA LEU A 13 -4.72 -16.87 -10.74
C LEU A 13 -4.82 -16.96 -12.26
N ALA A 14 -5.90 -17.53 -12.79
CA ALA A 14 -6.11 -17.60 -14.24
C ALA A 14 -6.13 -16.20 -14.89
N ARG A 15 -6.82 -15.24 -14.26
CA ARG A 15 -6.84 -13.85 -14.74
C ARG A 15 -5.48 -13.17 -14.67
N ILE A 16 -4.75 -13.33 -13.55
CA ILE A 16 -3.41 -12.75 -13.39
C ILE A 16 -2.43 -13.36 -14.41
N ARG A 17 -2.53 -14.66 -14.71
CA ARG A 17 -1.71 -15.30 -15.75
C ARG A 17 -2.02 -14.79 -17.15
N ALA A 18 -3.29 -14.56 -17.47
CA ALA A 18 -3.72 -14.10 -18.79
C ALA A 18 -3.44 -12.61 -19.05
N HIS A 19 -3.52 -11.77 -18.02
CA HIS A 19 -3.50 -10.30 -18.20
C HIS A 19 -2.46 -9.57 -17.36
N GLY A 20 -1.68 -10.28 -16.55
CA GLY A 20 -0.88 -9.69 -15.48
C GLY A 20 -1.74 -9.21 -14.31
N LEU A 21 -1.07 -8.72 -13.25
CA LEU A 21 -1.76 -8.02 -12.17
C LEU A 21 -2.05 -6.58 -12.62
N ARG A 22 -3.33 -6.20 -12.72
CA ARG A 22 -3.74 -4.86 -13.16
C ARG A 22 -4.39 -4.09 -12.03
N ALA A 23 -4.14 -2.78 -11.98
CA ALA A 23 -4.70 -1.89 -10.96
C ALA A 23 -6.23 -1.89 -10.92
N GLN A 24 -6.89 -2.12 -12.06
CA GLN A 24 -8.36 -2.21 -12.17
C GLN A 24 -8.95 -3.41 -11.42
N ASP A 25 -8.16 -4.49 -11.27
CA ASP A 25 -8.58 -5.73 -10.64
C ASP A 25 -8.45 -5.67 -9.10
N ILE A 26 -7.88 -4.58 -8.55
CA ILE A 26 -7.70 -4.36 -7.11
C ILE A 26 -8.81 -3.46 -6.56
N ALA A 27 -9.74 -4.05 -5.80
CA ALA A 27 -10.81 -3.33 -5.12
C ALA A 27 -10.55 -3.08 -3.63
N VAL A 28 -9.73 -3.92 -2.99
CA VAL A 28 -9.49 -3.89 -1.55
C VAL A 28 -7.99 -3.99 -1.27
N ILE A 29 -7.48 -3.16 -0.36
CA ILE A 29 -6.07 -3.18 0.06
C ILE A 29 -6.03 -3.29 1.59
N PRO A 30 -5.75 -4.48 2.13
CA PRO A 30 -5.50 -4.66 3.56
C PRO A 30 -4.04 -4.39 3.92
N ALA A 31 -3.82 -3.64 5.00
CA ALA A 31 -2.50 -3.32 5.54
C ALA A 31 -2.36 -3.85 6.97
N ALA A 32 -1.52 -4.87 7.15
CA ALA A 32 -1.26 -5.48 8.44
C ALA A 32 -0.43 -4.60 9.38
N ALA A 33 -0.56 -4.85 10.68
CA ALA A 33 0.31 -4.28 11.70
C ALA A 33 1.74 -4.84 11.63
N GLY A 34 2.67 -4.20 12.35
CA GLY A 34 4.02 -4.73 12.58
C GLY A 34 5.10 -3.67 12.72
N GLY A 35 4.93 -2.73 13.65
CA GLY A 35 5.95 -1.73 14.01
C GLY A 35 6.58 -1.05 12.80
N PRO A 36 7.91 -1.17 12.58
CA PRO A 36 8.62 -0.44 11.53
C PRO A 36 8.37 -0.96 10.11
N LYS A 37 7.49 -1.96 9.89
CA LYS A 37 7.13 -2.44 8.54
C LYS A 37 6.74 -1.30 7.59
N GLY A 38 6.09 -0.25 8.11
CA GLY A 38 5.71 0.92 7.31
C GLY A 38 6.90 1.63 6.65
N LEU A 39 8.08 1.60 7.27
CA LEU A 39 9.29 2.20 6.71
C LEU A 39 9.80 1.41 5.50
N ILE A 40 9.77 0.07 5.58
CA ILE A 40 10.18 -0.81 4.47
C ILE A 40 9.21 -0.67 3.30
N PHE A 41 7.91 -0.52 3.59
CA PHE A 41 6.89 -0.40 2.55
C PHE A 41 6.74 1.01 1.96
N GLN A 42 7.41 2.03 2.50
CA GLN A 42 7.18 3.42 2.09
C GLN A 42 7.29 3.61 0.57
N SER A 43 8.40 3.20 -0.05
CA SER A 43 8.59 3.37 -1.50
C SER A 43 7.63 2.54 -2.33
N LEU A 44 7.24 1.35 -1.83
CA LEU A 44 6.22 0.52 -2.49
C LEU A 44 4.85 1.20 -2.43
N ASP A 45 4.47 1.75 -1.29
CA ASP A 45 3.21 2.47 -1.11
C ASP A 45 3.18 3.74 -1.97
N GLN A 46 4.28 4.49 -2.03
CA GLN A 46 4.41 5.66 -2.91
C GLN A 46 4.20 5.28 -4.38
N TYR A 47 4.81 4.19 -4.86
CA TYR A 47 4.58 3.71 -6.22
C TYR A 47 3.14 3.22 -6.43
N VAL A 48 2.61 2.41 -5.52
CA VAL A 48 1.27 1.83 -5.64
C VAL A 48 0.20 2.92 -5.69
N PHE A 49 0.23 3.87 -4.76
CA PHE A 49 -0.80 4.91 -4.65
C PHE A 49 -0.53 6.16 -5.49
N GLY A 50 0.74 6.48 -5.79
CA GLY A 50 1.12 7.63 -6.61
C GLY A 50 1.10 7.36 -8.11
N GLU A 51 1.45 6.14 -8.54
CA GLU A 51 1.70 5.84 -9.95
C GLU A 51 0.84 4.70 -10.50
N TRP A 52 0.71 3.58 -9.77
CA TRP A 52 0.09 2.38 -10.32
C TRP A 52 -1.44 2.38 -10.24
N LEU A 53 -2.03 2.65 -9.07
CA LEU A 53 -3.49 2.69 -8.88
C LEU A 53 -4.18 3.84 -9.63
N PRO A 54 -3.60 5.06 -9.73
CA PRO A 54 -4.20 6.17 -10.47
C PRO A 54 -4.41 5.88 -11.98
N LYS A 55 -3.66 4.93 -12.56
CA LYS A 55 -3.89 4.46 -13.94
C LYS A 55 -5.25 3.80 -14.16
N SER A 56 -5.96 3.46 -13.09
CA SER A 56 -7.33 2.95 -13.12
C SER A 56 -8.16 3.59 -11.99
N PRO A 57 -8.70 4.80 -12.19
CA PRO A 57 -9.51 5.49 -11.18
C PRO A 57 -10.76 4.67 -10.84
N ARG A 58 -10.96 4.40 -9.55
CA ARG A 58 -12.16 3.77 -8.98
C ARG A 58 -12.14 3.90 -7.47
N GLU A 59 -13.31 3.77 -6.86
CA GLU A 59 -13.42 3.58 -5.42
C GLU A 59 -12.76 2.26 -4.99
N ARG A 60 -12.04 2.32 -3.86
CA ARG A 60 -11.30 1.21 -3.27
C ARG A 60 -11.46 1.23 -1.77
N THR A 61 -11.60 0.04 -1.17
CA THR A 61 -11.65 -0.11 0.28
C THR A 61 -10.24 -0.30 0.82
N LEU A 62 -9.82 0.61 1.71
CA LEU A 62 -8.55 0.52 2.41
C LEU A 62 -8.81 0.07 3.85
N ILE A 63 -8.13 -1.00 4.29
CA ILE A 63 -8.31 -1.57 5.63
C ILE A 63 -6.95 -1.61 6.29
N GLY A 64 -6.83 -1.14 7.53
CA GLY A 64 -5.55 -1.14 8.23
C GLY A 64 -5.68 -1.38 9.72
N SER A 65 -4.64 -1.97 10.32
CA SER A 65 -4.48 -2.10 11.77
C SER A 65 -3.14 -1.52 12.22
N SER A 66 -3.14 -0.73 13.31
CA SER A 66 -1.95 -0.05 13.85
C SER A 66 -1.20 0.74 12.74
N ILE A 67 0.09 0.50 12.51
CA ILE A 67 0.86 1.13 11.43
C ILE A 67 0.22 0.93 10.05
N GLY A 68 -0.50 -0.18 9.83
CA GLY A 68 -1.29 -0.38 8.62
C GLY A 68 -2.42 0.63 8.46
N ALA A 69 -3.08 1.01 9.56
CA ALA A 69 -4.13 2.05 9.54
C ALA A 69 -3.53 3.42 9.20
N TRP A 70 -2.38 3.78 9.77
CA TRP A 70 -1.68 5.01 9.43
C TRP A 70 -1.24 5.08 7.97
N ARG A 71 -0.78 3.95 7.41
CA ARG A 71 -0.47 3.85 5.97
C ARG A 71 -1.70 4.08 5.10
N MET A 72 -2.82 3.43 5.41
CA MET A 72 -4.07 3.63 4.66
C MET A 72 -4.63 5.05 4.82
N ALA A 73 -4.47 5.68 5.99
CA ALA A 73 -4.83 7.08 6.20
C ALA A 73 -3.94 8.03 5.37
N ALA A 74 -2.64 7.77 5.25
CA ALA A 74 -1.74 8.53 4.38
C ALA A 74 -2.12 8.37 2.90
N ALA A 75 -2.51 7.16 2.49
CA ALA A 75 -2.98 6.88 1.13
C ALA A 75 -4.22 7.69 0.72
N CYS A 76 -5.08 8.04 1.67
CA CYS A 76 -6.31 8.81 1.43
C CYS A 76 -6.07 10.33 1.32
N GLN A 77 -4.84 10.82 1.51
CA GLN A 77 -4.56 12.24 1.37
C GLN A 77 -4.49 12.67 -0.09
N ARG A 78 -4.64 13.98 -0.34
CA ARG A 78 -4.58 14.57 -1.68
C ARG A 78 -3.26 14.26 -2.42
N ASP A 79 -2.16 14.22 -1.68
CA ASP A 79 -0.85 13.83 -2.17
C ASP A 79 -0.36 12.63 -1.33
N PRO A 80 -0.68 11.39 -1.76
CA PRO A 80 -0.31 10.20 -1.00
C PRO A 80 1.20 10.00 -0.95
N VAL A 81 1.94 10.40 -2.00
CA VAL A 81 3.40 10.22 -2.07
C VAL A 81 4.09 11.02 -0.97
N ARG A 82 3.75 12.32 -0.84
CA ARG A 82 4.25 13.17 0.25
C ARG A 82 3.71 12.73 1.62
N ALA A 83 2.48 12.22 1.69
CA ALA A 83 1.92 11.76 2.95
C ALA A 83 2.67 10.54 3.50
N PHE A 84 3.06 9.59 2.64
CA PHE A 84 3.90 8.44 3.04
C PHE A 84 5.30 8.87 3.46
N GLU A 85 5.93 9.79 2.73
CA GLU A 85 7.24 10.35 3.10
C GLU A 85 7.19 11.00 4.49
N ARG A 86 6.18 11.83 4.73
CA ARG A 86 5.98 12.48 6.04
C ARG A 86 5.71 11.47 7.15
N LEU A 87 4.91 10.43 6.89
CA LEU A 87 4.66 9.37 7.85
C LEU A 87 5.97 8.67 8.26
N GLY A 88 6.83 8.33 7.29
CA GLY A 88 8.13 7.71 7.56
C GLY A 88 9.07 8.62 8.38
N ALA A 89 9.16 9.89 7.99
CA ALA A 89 9.97 10.89 8.69
C ALA A 89 9.54 11.06 10.15
N LEU A 90 8.23 11.19 10.41
CA LEU A 90 7.69 11.31 11.77
C LEU A 90 7.88 10.04 12.58
N TYR A 91 7.66 8.87 11.99
CA TYR A 91 7.80 7.58 12.68
C TYR A 91 9.25 7.35 13.17
N ALA A 92 10.26 7.67 12.35
CA ALA A 92 11.66 7.51 12.71
C ALA A 92 12.23 8.68 13.55
N GLY A 93 11.70 9.88 13.33
CA GLY A 93 12.17 11.12 13.92
C GLY A 93 11.55 11.46 15.27
N GLN A 94 10.47 10.79 15.70
CA GLN A 94 9.81 11.09 16.97
C GLN A 94 10.80 11.00 18.14
N ARG A 95 10.79 12.04 18.98
CA ARG A 95 11.50 12.10 20.26
C ARG A 95 10.49 12.53 21.31
N TYR A 96 10.65 12.01 22.53
CA TYR A 96 9.88 12.44 23.69
C TYR A 96 10.85 13.17 24.62
N THR A 97 10.42 14.31 25.16
CA THR A 97 11.18 14.97 26.23
C THR A 97 11.10 14.10 27.47
N SER A 98 12.24 13.90 28.13
CA SER A 98 12.30 13.35 29.49
C SER A 98 11.75 14.33 30.50
#